data_AF-A0A1M7A098-F1
#
_entry.id   AF-A0A1M7A098-F1
#
_cell.length_a   1.000
_cell.length_b   1.000
_cell.length_c   1.000
_cell.angle_alpha   90.00
_cell.angle_beta   90.00
_cell.angle_gamma   90.00
#
_symmetry.space_group_name_H-M   'P 1'
#
loop_
_entity.id
_entity.type
_entity.pdbx_description
1 polymer ?
#
loop_
_entity_poly.entity_id
_entity_poly.type
_entity_poly.pdbx_seq_one_letter_code
_entity_poly.pdbx_strand_id
1 'polypeptide(L)' 'MKQTDYVRMAEKCAREADRLPPGPERDELLRKVKLFESYAKIENWIASPGLQPPN' A
#
# COMPACT_ATOMS: atom_id res chain seq x y z
N MET A 1 0.12 6.02 10.65
CA MET A 1 1.04 5.33 9.71
C MET A 1 1.41 6.35 8.65
N LYS A 2 2.64 6.38 8.16
CA LYS A 2 3.05 7.27 7.06
C LYS A 2 2.90 6.56 5.71
N GLN A 3 2.83 7.31 4.62
CA GLN A 3 2.85 6.76 3.25
C GLN A 3 3.95 5.69 3.07
N THR A 4 5.16 5.96 3.60
CA THR A 4 6.31 5.04 3.55
C THR A 4 6.05 3.69 4.20
N ASP A 5 5.20 3.65 5.24
CA ASP A 5 4.86 2.42 5.93
C ASP A 5 3.99 1.53 5.04
N TYR A 6 3.00 2.13 4.35
CA TYR A 6 2.14 1.42 3.42
C TYR A 6 2.90 0.90 2.20
N VAL A 7 3.84 1.68 1.65
CA VAL A 7 4.72 1.22 0.57
C VAL A 7 5.53 -0.02 1.01
N ARG A 8 6.12 0.03 2.20
CA ARG A 8 6.89 -1.12 2.75
C ARG A 8 6.01 -2.36 2.95
N MET A 9 4.76 -2.18 3.38
CA MET A 9 3.80 -3.28 3.54
C MET A 9 3.40 -3.88 2.19
N ALA A 10 3.15 -3.05 1.17
CA ALA A 10 2.87 -3.50 -0.19
C ALA A 10 4.03 -4.35 -0.74
N GLU A 11 5.27 -3.87 -0.62
CA GLU A 11 6.45 -4.62 -1.06
C GLU A 11 6.62 -5.95 -0.32
N LYS A 12 6.32 -5.98 0.99
CA LYS A 12 6.39 -7.23 1.77
C LYS A 12 5.38 -8.25 1.26
N CYS A 13 4.13 -7.84 1.04
CA CYS A 13 3.10 -8.72 0.50
C CYS A 13 3.43 -9.19 -0.93
N ALA A 14 4.01 -8.33 -1.77
CA ALA A 14 4.46 -8.71 -3.11
C ALA A 14 5.54 -9.80 -3.06
N ARG A 15 6.58 -9.60 -2.24
CA ARG A 15 7.64 -10.62 -2.06
C ARG A 15 7.15 -11.95 -1.50
N GLU A 16 6.12 -11.93 -0.66
CA GLU A 16 5.48 -13.15 -0.15
C GLU A 16 4.65 -13.83 -1.25
N ALA A 17 3.89 -13.05 -2.03
CA ALA A 17 3.09 -13.57 -3.14
C ALA A 17 3.95 -14.21 -4.25
N ASP A 18 5.15 -13.69 -4.51
CA ASP A 18 6.08 -14.23 -5.50
C ASP A 18 6.63 -15.61 -5.12
N ARG A 19 6.59 -15.96 -3.83
CA ARG A 19 7.06 -17.28 -3.32
C ARG A 19 5.98 -18.35 -3.35
N LEU A 20 4.73 -17.96 -3.57
CA LEU A 20 3.60 -18.89 -3.58
C LEU A 20 3.22 -19.27 -5.01
N PRO A 21 2.77 -20.51 -5.22
CA PRO A 21 2.12 -20.88 -6.48
C PRO A 21 0.80 -20.09 -6.65
N PRO A 22 0.27 -20.00 -7.88
CA PRO A 22 -1.07 -19.48 -8.11
C PRO A 22 -2.11 -20.18 -7.23
N GLY A 23 -2.90 -19.40 -6.50
CA GLY A 23 -3.91 -19.92 -5.58
C GLY A 23 -4.45 -18.84 -4.64
N PRO A 24 -5.46 -19.18 -3.82
CA PRO A 24 -6.19 -18.21 -2.99
C PRO A 24 -5.29 -17.42 -2.02
N GLU A 25 -4.24 -18.06 -1.49
CA GLU A 25 -3.30 -17.43 -0.57
C GLU A 25 -2.45 -16.36 -1.26
N ARG A 26 -1.95 -16.66 -2.47
CA ARG A 26 -1.25 -15.69 -3.32
C ARG A 26 -2.18 -14.54 -3.72
N ASP A 27 -3.41 -14.84 -4.08
CA ASP A 27 -4.38 -13.83 -4.51
C ASP A 27 -4.75 -12.86 -3.38
N GLU A 28 -4.86 -13.35 -2.15
CA GLU A 28 -5.10 -12.49 -0.99
C GLU A 28 -3.91 -11.58 -0.70
N LEU A 29 -2.67 -12.06 -0.85
CA LEU A 29 -1.48 -11.21 -0.74
C LEU A 29 -1.47 -10.14 -1.83
N LEU A 30 -1.77 -10.49 -3.08
CA LEU A 30 -1.87 -9.53 -4.18
C LEU A 30 -3.00 -8.51 -3.97
N ARG A 31 -4.11 -8.91 -3.33
CA ARG A 31 -5.18 -7.99 -2.93
C ARG A 31 -4.68 -6.99 -1.88
N LYS A 32 -3.89 -7.44 -0.90
CA LYS A 32 -3.27 -6.58 0.11
C LYS A 32 -2.25 -5.60 -0.50
N VAL A 33 -1.48 -6.02 -1.50
CA VAL A 33 -0.59 -5.12 -2.26
C VAL A 33 -1.37 -3.92 -2.80
N LYS A 34 -2.45 -4.17 -3.55
CA LYS A 34 -3.30 -3.12 -4.13
C LYS A 34 -3.93 -2.21 -3.06
N LEU A 35 -4.31 -2.79 -1.92
CA LEU A 35 -4.88 -2.05 -0.80
C LEU A 35 -3.85 -1.08 -0.20
N PHE A 36 -2.65 -1.56 0.10
CA PHE A 36 -1.60 -0.73 0.68
C PHE A 36 -1.09 0.34 -0.29
N GLU A 37 -0.99 0.04 -1.59
CA GLU A 37 -0.71 1.08 -2.60
C GLU A 37 -1.78 2.18 -2.61
N SER A 38 -3.05 1.81 -2.45
CA SER A 38 -4.14 2.77 -2.38
C SER A 38 -4.05 3.64 -1.12
N TYR A 39 -3.74 3.04 0.03
CA TYR A 39 -3.52 3.79 1.28
C TYR A 39 -2.32 4.72 1.19
N ALA A 40 -1.20 4.29 0.59
CA ALA A 40 -0.05 5.15 0.35
C ALA A 40 -0.43 6.39 -0.51
N LYS A 41 -1.25 6.19 -1.54
CA LYS A 41 -1.74 7.29 -2.39
C LYS A 41 -2.64 8.25 -1.63
N ILE A 42 -3.54 7.73 -0.78
CA ILE A 42 -4.45 8.54 0.04
C ILE A 42 -3.68 9.38 1.06
N GLU A 43 -2.73 8.76 1.79
CA GLU A 43 -1.87 9.49 2.74
C GLU A 43 -1.11 10.63 2.06
N ASN A 44 -0.55 10.37 0.88
CA ASN A 44 0.13 11.40 0.10
C ASN A 44 -0.81 12.54 -0.32
N TRP A 45 -2.06 12.21 -0.67
CA TRP A 45 -3.05 13.22 -1.04
C TRP A 45 -3.43 14.10 0.14
N ILE A 46 -3.71 13.51 1.31
CA ILE A 46 -4.04 14.23 2.55
C ILE A 46 -2.88 15.14 2.99
N ALA A 47 -1.65 14.69 2.82
CA ALA A 47 -0.45 15.46 3.15
C ALA A 47 -0.14 16.58 2.13
N SER A 48 -0.89 16.69 1.03
CA SER A 48 -0.66 17.70 0.00
C SER A 48 -0.87 19.12 0.55
N PRO A 49 0.03 20.09 0.26
CA PRO A 49 -0.09 21.46 0.72
C PRO A 49 -1.43 22.14 0.37
N GLY A 50 -2.03 21.78 -0.77
CA GLY A 50 -3.31 22.35 -1.21
C GLY A 50 -4.52 21.92 -0.37
N LEU A 51 -4.37 20.93 0.51
CA LEU A 51 -5.39 20.44 1.45
C LEU A 51 -5.11 20.88 2.90
N GLN A 52 -3.95 21.48 3.16
CA GLN A 52 -3.61 22.00 4.49
C GLN A 52 -4.16 23.43 4.64
N PRO A 53 -4.72 23.79 5.80
CA PRO A 53 -5.20 25.15 6.02
C PRO A 53 -4.04 26.15 5.95
N PRO A 54 -4.26 27.33 5.35
CA PRO A 54 -3.25 28.38 5.33
C PRO A 54 -3.00 28.91 6.75
N ASN A 55 -1.74 29.25 7.00
CA ASN A 55 -1.21 29.78 8.25
C ASN A 55 -1.75 31.16 8.60
#